data_AF-A0A7V3BG61-F1
#
_entry.id   AF-A0A7V3BG61-F1
#
_cell.length_a   1.000
_cell.length_b   1.000
_cell.length_c   1.000
_cell.angle_alpha   90.00
_cell.angle_beta   90.00
_cell.angle_gamma   90.00
#
_symmetry.space_group_name_H-M   'P 1'
#
loop_
_entity.id
_entity.type
_entity.pdbx_description
1 polymer ?
#
loop_
_entity_poly.entity_id
_entity_poly.type
_entity_poly.pdbx_seq_one_letter_code
_entity_poly.pdbx_strand_id
1 'polypeptide(L)'
;MGGHGADRKRQGHYANGRAGDALPRRAPASGWHLDRGRIYRDRFSEALLHQLSSLSKLLPPHGPCSLSSGLGRGYVGLTCIALVVALPRELPAGLVRLPERQRGEFRGMKVYRWVTAYCQVVAAQSGMGCARAAASAHLLIRHFAPQTLISFGFAGGLDPELRRGTIVIGDQVLADEAPGFRYQSPPELIETWYAAANAEHLPVHRGSVVTVKHAVSDPACKMALAQRTDACAVDMESAGVAEVARKIGIPCMALRAIVDTATEVLPMVALDVVRQDGVVEGRRLLGACWQSPALWRHLLWLGWHAAMARRHLDRTLKRWVMGGGPAGTQERGWA
;
A
#
# COMPACT_ATOMS: atom_id res chain seq x y z
N MET A 1 -39.20 -4.61 -55.34
CA MET A 1 -38.44 -5.76 -54.82
C MET A 1 -37.29 -5.99 -55.80
N GLY A 2 -36.10 -5.40 -55.64
CA GLY A 2 -35.08 -5.61 -54.60
C GLY A 2 -34.11 -6.70 -55.10
N GLY A 3 -32.79 -6.54 -55.21
CA GLY A 3 -31.86 -5.41 -55.08
C GLY A 3 -30.57 -5.76 -55.84
N HIS A 4 -29.80 -4.77 -56.28
CA HIS A 4 -28.55 -4.97 -57.01
C HIS A 4 -27.33 -4.66 -56.14
N GLY A 5 -26.37 -5.60 -56.14
CA GLY A 5 -25.05 -5.43 -55.54
C GLY A 5 -24.17 -4.49 -56.35
N ALA A 6 -23.21 -3.86 -55.67
CA ALA A 6 -22.17 -3.07 -56.30
C ALA A 6 -20.82 -3.45 -55.70
N ASP A 7 -19.97 -4.04 -56.53
CA ASP A 7 -18.55 -4.27 -56.31
C ASP A 7 -17.75 -3.41 -57.32
N ARG A 8 -16.57 -3.00 -56.88
CA ARG A 8 -15.39 -2.52 -57.64
C ARG A 8 -15.31 -1.10 -58.24
N LYS A 9 -14.26 -0.45 -57.71
CA LYS A 9 -13.13 0.26 -58.37
C LYS A 9 -13.28 1.75 -58.74
N ARG A 10 -12.44 2.54 -58.03
CA ARG A 10 -11.47 3.56 -58.49
C ARG A 10 -11.86 4.48 -59.65
N GLN A 11 -11.93 5.80 -59.39
CA GLN A 11 -11.11 6.89 -60.00
C GLN A 11 -11.57 8.29 -59.53
N GLY A 12 -10.65 9.27 -59.55
CA GLY A 12 -10.87 10.71 -59.28
C GLY A 12 -9.86 11.28 -58.26
N HIS A 13 -8.63 11.70 -58.60
CA HIS A 13 -8.16 12.91 -59.32
C HIS A 13 -8.55 14.26 -58.69
N TYR A 14 -7.59 14.88 -57.98
CA TYR A 14 -7.24 16.32 -57.97
C TYR A 14 -5.74 16.39 -57.60
N ALA A 15 -4.83 16.65 -58.55
CA ALA A 15 -4.34 17.96 -58.99
C ALA A 15 -3.19 18.54 -58.14
N ASN A 16 -1.96 18.14 -58.51
CA ASN A 16 -0.74 18.93 -58.81
C ASN A 16 -0.30 20.12 -57.92
N GLY A 17 0.94 20.06 -57.43
CA GLY A 17 1.70 21.20 -56.87
C GLY A 17 3.04 20.86 -56.18
N ARG A 18 4.04 20.38 -56.95
CA ARG A 18 5.54 20.34 -56.82
C ARG A 18 6.19 20.57 -55.43
N ALA A 19 6.98 19.64 -54.85
CA ALA A 19 8.39 19.22 -55.15
C ALA A 19 9.42 20.37 -55.03
N GLY A 20 10.54 20.31 -54.31
CA GLY A 20 11.20 19.33 -53.44
C GLY A 20 12.45 20.00 -52.81
N ASP A 21 12.99 19.44 -51.71
CA ASP A 21 14.43 19.13 -51.56
C ASP A 21 14.86 18.80 -50.12
N ALA A 22 15.34 17.55 -50.01
CA ALA A 22 16.40 16.96 -49.18
C ALA A 22 16.81 17.55 -47.81
N LEU A 23 16.66 16.68 -46.80
CA LEU A 23 17.43 16.65 -45.54
C LEU A 23 18.90 16.27 -45.78
N PRO A 24 19.81 16.66 -44.86
CA PRO A 24 20.94 15.81 -44.51
C PRO A 24 20.97 15.41 -43.04
N ARG A 25 21.22 14.11 -42.81
CA ARG A 25 21.65 13.51 -41.54
C ARG A 25 23.12 13.86 -41.25
N ARG A 26 23.45 14.19 -40.00
CA ARG A 26 24.75 13.88 -39.37
C ARG A 26 24.65 13.91 -37.83
N ALA A 27 25.19 12.89 -37.19
CA ALA A 27 25.60 12.84 -35.78
C ALA A 27 27.15 12.72 -35.77
N PRO A 28 27.87 12.60 -34.63
CA PRO A 28 27.71 13.12 -33.26
C PRO A 28 28.96 13.95 -32.83
N ALA A 29 29.04 14.35 -31.54
CA ALA A 29 30.24 14.74 -30.76
C ALA A 29 30.32 16.22 -30.29
N SER A 30 30.88 16.35 -29.07
CA SER A 30 31.33 17.54 -28.33
C SER A 30 30.37 18.20 -27.32
N GLY A 31 30.49 17.76 -26.06
CA GLY A 31 30.92 18.61 -24.94
C GLY A 31 29.97 19.70 -24.42
N TRP A 32 29.26 19.42 -23.33
CA TRP A 32 28.68 20.46 -22.48
C TRP A 32 29.74 20.99 -21.50
N HIS A 33 30.17 22.24 -21.69
CA HIS A 33 30.93 22.99 -20.69
C HIS A 33 29.95 23.75 -19.77
N LEU A 34 30.02 23.47 -18.46
CA LEU A 34 29.42 24.26 -17.40
C LEU A 34 30.33 25.45 -17.09
N ASP A 35 29.85 26.67 -17.29
CA ASP A 35 30.56 27.89 -16.84
C ASP A 35 29.80 28.58 -15.70
N ARG A 36 30.54 28.94 -14.66
CA ARG A 36 30.06 29.52 -13.39
C ARG A 36 29.97 31.04 -13.52
N GLY A 37 28.75 31.58 -13.47
CA GLY A 37 28.50 33.03 -13.42
C GLY A 37 28.51 33.61 -12.01
N ARG A 38 29.41 34.58 -11.79
CA ARG A 38 29.67 35.32 -10.55
C ARG A 38 28.54 36.28 -10.15
N ILE A 39 28.41 36.45 -8.84
CA ILE A 39 27.50 37.36 -8.13
C ILE A 39 28.00 38.81 -8.29
N TYR A 40 27.15 39.71 -8.79
CA TYR A 40 27.34 41.15 -8.67
C TYR A 40 26.88 41.61 -7.28
N ARG A 41 27.82 42.09 -6.46
CA ARG A 41 27.58 42.97 -5.31
C ARG A 41 27.54 44.40 -5.85
N ASP A 42 26.47 45.14 -5.58
CA ASP A 42 26.61 46.49 -5.03
C ASP A 42 25.28 47.12 -4.58
N ARG A 43 25.38 47.71 -3.37
CA ARG A 43 24.53 48.73 -2.72
C ARG A 43 23.12 48.36 -2.28
N PHE A 44 23.04 47.86 -1.04
CA PHE A 44 21.96 48.25 -0.11
C PHE A 44 22.59 48.86 1.15
N SER A 45 22.02 49.97 1.63
CA SER A 45 22.49 50.69 2.82
C SER A 45 22.17 49.92 4.11
N GLU A 46 23.02 50.07 5.14
CA GLU A 46 22.87 49.35 6.43
C GLU A 46 21.52 49.60 7.13
N ALA A 47 20.88 50.75 6.89
CA ALA A 47 19.55 51.04 7.43
C ALA A 47 18.44 50.13 6.85
N LEU A 48 18.62 49.60 5.64
CA LEU A 48 17.65 48.74 4.97
C LEU A 48 17.81 47.27 5.38
N LEU A 49 19.03 46.86 5.76
CA LEU A 49 19.32 45.52 6.27
C LEU A 49 18.72 45.28 7.67
N HIS A 50 18.62 46.32 8.50
CA HIS A 50 18.01 46.18 9.82
C HIS A 50 16.47 46.01 9.77
N GLN A 51 15.80 46.59 8.77
CA GLN A 51 14.35 46.41 8.57
C GLN A 51 13.98 45.12 7.81
N LEU A 52 14.91 44.49 7.08
CA LEU A 52 14.68 43.19 6.42
C LEU A 52 14.67 42.01 7.40
N SER A 53 15.19 42.18 8.61
CA SER A 53 15.13 41.15 9.67
C SER A 53 13.73 40.90 10.22
N SER A 54 12.78 41.80 9.96
CA SER A 54 11.38 41.70 10.41
C SER A 54 10.39 41.30 9.30
N LEU A 55 10.80 41.30 8.03
CA LEU A 55 9.97 40.88 6.89
C LEU A 55 9.96 39.37 6.64
N SER A 56 10.94 38.63 7.18
CA SER A 56 10.93 37.15 7.20
C SER A 56 9.83 36.55 8.08
N LYS A 57 9.12 37.39 8.85
CA LYS A 57 7.96 36.98 9.66
C LYS A 57 6.60 37.19 8.97
N LEU A 58 6.55 37.76 7.76
CA LEU A 58 5.29 38.15 7.11
C LEU A 58 5.06 37.60 5.70
N LEU A 59 5.95 36.79 5.13
CA LEU A 59 5.73 36.15 3.83
C LEU A 59 6.14 34.67 3.83
N PRO A 60 5.21 33.72 3.62
CA PRO A 60 5.56 32.31 3.45
C PRO A 60 6.17 32.05 2.06
N PRO A 61 7.15 31.12 1.95
CA PRO A 61 7.74 30.75 0.67
C PRO A 61 6.77 29.87 -0.14
N HIS A 62 6.40 30.33 -1.34
CA HIS A 62 5.72 29.50 -2.34
C HIS A 62 6.69 29.07 -3.45
N GLY A 63 6.87 27.76 -3.57
CA GLY A 63 7.44 26.97 -4.68
C GLY A 63 6.89 25.53 -4.55
N PRO A 64 6.62 24.78 -5.63
CA PRO A 64 5.28 24.31 -5.96
C PRO A 64 4.75 23.09 -5.16
N CYS A 65 3.45 23.18 -4.87
CA CYS A 65 2.47 22.13 -4.51
C CYS A 65 2.39 21.58 -3.06
N SER A 66 1.65 22.37 -2.27
CA SER A 66 0.58 22.02 -1.32
C SER A 66 0.90 21.15 -0.09
N LEU A 67 1.29 21.84 0.99
CA LEU A 67 1.03 21.42 2.36
C LEU A 67 -0.46 21.57 2.68
N SER A 68 -1.12 20.47 3.03
CA SER A 68 -2.47 20.44 3.60
C SER A 68 -2.47 21.07 4.98
N SER A 69 -2.75 22.37 5.03
CA SER A 69 -3.23 23.03 6.24
C SER A 69 -4.72 22.72 6.41
N GLY A 70 -5.02 21.74 7.26
CA GLY A 70 -6.40 21.36 7.55
C GLY A 70 -6.52 20.32 8.66
N LEU A 71 -6.79 20.81 9.88
CA LEU A 71 -7.33 20.11 11.05
C LEU A 71 -6.40 19.19 11.87
N GLY A 72 -5.74 19.78 12.86
CA GLY A 72 -5.24 19.10 14.05
C GLY A 72 -3.95 19.73 14.57
N ARG A 73 -3.83 19.91 15.89
CA ARG A 73 -2.60 20.36 16.58
C ARG A 73 -1.35 19.70 15.97
N GLY A 74 -0.37 20.54 15.67
CA GLY A 74 0.77 20.23 14.81
C GLY A 74 1.65 19.07 15.26
N TYR A 75 2.04 18.28 14.27
CA TYR A 75 3.19 17.39 14.30
C TYR A 75 3.98 17.59 13.00
N VAL A 76 4.49 18.81 12.82
CA VAL A 76 5.38 19.12 11.69
C VAL A 76 6.68 18.36 11.94
N GLY A 77 7.05 17.44 11.04
CA GLY A 77 8.32 16.71 11.08
C GLY A 77 8.28 15.22 11.47
N LEU A 78 7.10 14.63 11.75
CA LEU A 78 6.99 13.18 11.95
C LEU A 78 6.79 12.44 10.62
N THR A 79 7.49 11.31 10.43
CA THR A 79 7.20 10.39 9.32
C THR A 79 5.78 9.85 9.47
N CYS A 80 4.98 9.94 8.42
CA CYS A 80 3.61 9.45 8.33
C CYS A 80 3.55 8.13 7.54
N ILE A 81 3.03 7.07 8.17
CA ILE A 81 2.83 5.77 7.55
C ILE A 81 1.34 5.51 7.44
N ALA A 82 0.92 5.09 6.26
CA ALA A 82 -0.47 4.70 6.01
C ALA A 82 -0.60 3.17 5.97
N LEU A 83 -1.49 2.64 6.80
CA LEU A 83 -1.87 1.23 6.81
C LEU A 83 -3.23 1.06 6.12
N VAL A 84 -3.30 0.17 5.14
CA VAL A 84 -4.58 -0.29 4.59
C VAL A 84 -4.89 -1.63 5.20
N VAL A 85 -6.02 -1.71 5.91
CA VAL A 85 -6.40 -2.86 6.72
C VAL A 85 -7.79 -3.32 6.27
N ALA A 86 -7.97 -4.59 5.95
CA ALA A 86 -9.25 -5.09 5.44
C ALA A 86 -10.27 -5.22 6.58
N LEU A 87 -9.87 -5.83 7.68
CA LEU A 87 -10.78 -6.28 8.74
C LEU A 87 -10.52 -5.55 10.07
N PRO A 88 -11.56 -5.33 10.91
CA PRO A 88 -11.37 -4.76 12.24
C PRO A 88 -10.39 -5.56 13.12
N ARG A 89 -10.35 -6.88 12.93
CA ARG A 89 -9.46 -7.79 13.67
C ARG A 89 -8.00 -7.65 13.27
N GLU A 90 -7.72 -7.01 12.14
CA GLU A 90 -6.35 -6.73 11.70
C GLU A 90 -5.87 -5.37 12.23
N LEU A 91 -6.73 -4.55 12.84
CA LEU A 91 -6.30 -3.25 13.35
C LEU A 91 -5.31 -3.41 14.53
N PRO A 92 -4.15 -2.74 14.45
CA PRO A 92 -3.23 -2.62 15.58
C PRO A 92 -3.88 -2.05 16.85
N ALA A 93 -3.42 -2.49 18.02
CA ALA A 93 -4.02 -2.13 19.30
C ALA A 93 -3.78 -0.67 19.71
N GLY A 94 -2.72 -0.03 19.19
CA GLY A 94 -2.37 1.37 19.51
C GLY A 94 -3.18 2.42 18.76
N LEU A 95 -4.01 2.01 17.80
CA LEU A 95 -4.79 2.91 16.95
C LEU A 95 -6.05 3.44 17.63
N VAL A 96 -6.22 4.77 17.60
CA VAL A 96 -7.43 5.45 18.08
C VAL A 96 -8.28 5.85 16.88
N ARG A 97 -9.58 5.53 16.93
CA ARG A 97 -10.53 5.87 15.87
C ARG A 97 -10.73 7.39 15.80
N LEU A 98 -10.63 7.95 14.59
CA LEU A 98 -10.92 9.37 14.38
C LEU A 98 -12.44 9.64 14.48
N PRO A 99 -12.87 10.79 15.04
CA PRO A 99 -14.28 11.08 15.24
C PRO A 99 -15.09 11.08 13.94
N GLU A 100 -16.30 10.51 14.00
CA GLU A 100 -17.23 10.50 12.85
C GLU A 100 -17.71 11.88 12.40
N ARG A 101 -17.45 12.94 13.17
CA ARG A 101 -17.83 14.32 12.82
C ARG A 101 -17.19 14.80 11.49
N GLN A 102 -16.17 14.10 10.99
CA GLN A 102 -15.57 14.30 9.67
C GLN A 102 -16.17 13.40 8.57
N ARG A 103 -17.43 12.93 8.71
CA ARG A 103 -18.13 12.01 7.78
C ARG A 103 -17.99 12.36 6.29
N GLY A 104 -17.89 13.64 5.94
CA GLY A 104 -17.68 14.11 4.57
C GLY A 104 -16.25 13.95 4.05
N GLU A 105 -15.24 14.08 4.92
CA GLU A 105 -13.82 14.00 4.54
C GLU A 105 -13.42 12.56 4.17
N PHE A 106 -13.98 11.56 4.85
CA PHE A 106 -13.56 10.16 4.67
C PHE A 106 -14.56 9.27 3.92
N ARG A 107 -15.58 9.85 3.26
CA ARG A 107 -16.60 9.14 2.45
C ARG A 107 -17.17 7.86 3.13
N GLY A 108 -17.40 7.91 4.43
CA GLY A 108 -17.92 6.77 5.21
C GLY A 108 -16.89 5.69 5.60
N MET A 109 -15.61 5.87 5.27
CA MET A 109 -14.52 4.98 5.68
C MET A 109 -14.12 5.22 7.14
N LYS A 110 -13.85 4.14 7.87
CA LYS A 110 -13.33 4.22 9.24
C LYS A 110 -11.82 4.43 9.19
N VAL A 111 -11.38 5.57 9.71
CA VAL A 111 -9.97 5.95 9.78
C VAL A 111 -9.53 5.99 11.25
N TYR A 112 -8.31 5.55 11.48
CA TYR A 112 -7.68 5.48 12.78
C TYR A 112 -6.33 6.18 12.73
N ARG A 113 -5.87 6.66 13.88
CA ARG A 113 -4.58 7.33 14.02
C ARG A 113 -3.88 6.88 15.29
N TRP A 114 -2.57 6.76 15.21
CA TRP A 114 -1.67 6.59 16.34
C TRP A 114 -0.46 7.50 16.13
N VAL A 115 -0.16 8.32 17.12
CA VAL A 115 1.00 9.22 17.11
C VAL A 115 1.98 8.75 18.18
N THR A 116 3.24 8.62 17.83
CA THR A 116 4.35 8.32 18.76
C THR A 116 5.36 9.45 18.75
N ALA A 117 6.44 9.31 19.53
CA ALA A 117 7.54 10.28 19.53
C ALA A 117 8.29 10.35 18.17
N TYR A 118 8.20 9.28 17.35
CA TYR A 118 9.02 9.12 16.14
C TYR A 118 8.22 9.20 14.84
N CYS A 119 6.95 8.78 14.85
CA CYS A 119 6.14 8.75 13.65
C CYS A 119 4.64 8.88 13.94
N GLN A 120 3.88 9.15 12.87
CA GLN A 120 2.44 9.07 12.84
C GLN A 120 2.04 7.85 12.00
N VAL A 121 1.17 7.01 12.54
CA VAL A 121 0.53 5.91 11.82
C VAL A 121 -0.93 6.27 11.61
N VAL A 122 -1.38 6.26 10.36
CA VAL A 122 -2.80 6.38 9.99
C VAL A 122 -3.24 5.07 9.38
N ALA A 123 -4.44 4.60 9.72
CA ALA A 123 -4.98 3.36 9.18
C ALA A 123 -6.38 3.55 8.65
N ALA A 124 -6.67 2.97 7.48
CA ALA A 124 -8.02 2.89 6.94
C ALA A 124 -8.52 1.46 7.01
N GLN A 125 -9.73 1.26 7.55
CA GLN A 125 -10.45 0.01 7.40
C GLN A 125 -11.12 0.00 6.02
N SER A 126 -10.55 -0.73 5.06
CA SER A 126 -11.05 -0.81 3.69
C SER A 126 -12.24 -1.73 3.53
N GLY A 127 -12.30 -2.82 4.30
CA GLY A 127 -13.07 -3.99 3.92
C GLY A 127 -12.32 -4.85 2.90
N MET A 128 -12.85 -6.06 2.64
CA MET A 128 -12.21 -7.05 1.78
C MET A 128 -12.29 -6.69 0.30
N GLY A 129 -11.21 -6.94 -0.43
CA GLY A 129 -11.14 -6.84 -1.87
C GLY A 129 -10.34 -5.65 -2.40
N CYS A 130 -9.66 -5.91 -3.51
CA CYS A 130 -8.69 -5.03 -4.18
C CYS A 130 -9.21 -3.61 -4.46
N ALA A 131 -10.43 -3.47 -5.00
CA ALA A 131 -11.00 -2.16 -5.32
C ALA A 131 -11.25 -1.28 -4.08
N ARG A 132 -11.65 -1.90 -2.96
CA ARG A 132 -11.87 -1.18 -1.70
C ARG A 132 -10.55 -0.76 -1.09
N ALA A 133 -9.56 -1.65 -1.10
CA ALA A 133 -8.20 -1.37 -0.64
C ALA A 133 -7.56 -0.21 -1.43
N ALA A 134 -7.72 -0.20 -2.76
CA ALA A 134 -7.26 0.90 -3.61
C ALA A 134 -7.94 2.23 -3.26
N ALA A 135 -9.26 2.23 -3.08
CA ALA A 135 -10.00 3.44 -2.68
C ALA A 135 -9.54 3.98 -1.32
N SER A 136 -9.29 3.08 -0.36
CA SER A 136 -8.75 3.43 0.96
C SER A 136 -7.34 3.99 0.89
N ALA A 137 -6.45 3.37 0.11
CA ALA A 137 -5.09 3.85 -0.12
C ALA A 137 -5.11 5.27 -0.70
N HIS A 138 -5.91 5.49 -1.73
CA HIS A 138 -6.04 6.80 -2.37
C HIS A 138 -6.55 7.86 -1.39
N LEU A 139 -7.52 7.52 -0.54
CA LEU A 139 -8.03 8.42 0.48
C LEU A 139 -6.98 8.74 1.54
N LEU A 140 -6.23 7.74 2.03
CA LEU A 140 -5.15 7.98 2.98
C LEU A 140 -4.07 8.90 2.40
N ILE A 141 -3.69 8.68 1.14
CA ILE A 141 -2.74 9.53 0.42
C ILE A 141 -3.22 10.98 0.38
N ARG A 142 -4.46 11.18 -0.09
CA ARG A 142 -5.02 12.50 -0.30
C ARG A 142 -5.12 13.32 0.98
N HIS A 143 -5.44 12.68 2.10
CA HIS A 143 -5.72 13.38 3.36
C HIS A 143 -4.51 13.48 4.29
N PHE A 144 -3.58 12.53 4.24
CA PHE A 144 -2.49 12.44 5.22
C PHE A 144 -1.09 12.50 4.61
N ALA A 145 -0.96 12.52 3.27
CA ALA A 145 0.32 12.57 2.56
C ALA A 145 1.41 11.65 3.17
N PRO A 146 1.13 10.35 3.32
CA PRO A 146 2.05 9.41 3.94
C PRO A 146 3.29 9.20 3.06
N GLN A 147 4.43 8.98 3.69
CA GLN A 147 5.69 8.65 3.04
C GLN A 147 5.73 7.19 2.57
N THR A 148 4.95 6.30 3.23
CA THR A 148 4.90 4.87 2.91
C THR A 148 3.48 4.33 3.09
N LEU A 149 3.05 3.46 2.19
CA LEU A 149 1.86 2.62 2.33
C LEU A 149 2.23 1.19 2.76
N ILE A 150 1.47 0.61 3.67
CA ILE A 150 1.59 -0.80 4.03
C ILE A 150 0.22 -1.45 3.86
N SER A 151 0.14 -2.47 3.00
CA SER A 151 -1.01 -3.36 2.97
C SER A 151 -0.89 -4.35 4.13
N PHE A 152 -1.67 -4.16 5.18
CA PHE A 152 -1.48 -4.80 6.47
C PHE A 152 -2.67 -5.72 6.79
N GLY A 153 -2.42 -6.99 7.03
CA GLY A 153 -3.51 -7.91 7.37
C GLY A 153 -3.13 -9.39 7.35
N PHE A 154 -4.13 -10.24 7.23
CA PHE A 154 -3.94 -11.67 7.13
C PHE A 154 -3.69 -12.13 5.70
N ALA A 155 -3.14 -13.34 5.56
CA ALA A 155 -2.98 -14.04 4.30
C ALA A 155 -3.09 -15.57 4.51
N GLY A 156 -3.46 -16.27 3.43
CA GLY A 156 -3.30 -17.72 3.36
C GLY A 156 -1.89 -18.09 2.90
N GLY A 157 -1.33 -19.17 3.44
CA GLY A 157 -0.05 -19.72 3.01
C GLY A 157 -0.20 -20.53 1.73
N LEU A 158 0.72 -20.33 0.78
CA LEU A 158 0.85 -21.12 -0.44
C LEU A 158 2.11 -21.99 -0.42
N ASP A 159 3.15 -21.52 0.25
CA ASP A 159 4.36 -22.29 0.52
C ASP A 159 4.13 -23.29 1.68
N PRO A 160 4.36 -24.61 1.48
CA PRO A 160 4.24 -25.63 2.53
C PRO A 160 5.11 -25.41 3.77
N GLU A 161 6.20 -24.63 3.67
CA GLU A 161 7.06 -24.31 4.80
C GLU A 161 6.45 -23.22 5.72
N LEU A 162 5.47 -22.45 5.22
CA LEU A 162 4.83 -21.41 5.98
C LEU A 162 3.87 -21.98 7.03
N ARG A 163 4.20 -21.66 8.28
CA ARG A 163 3.37 -21.96 9.44
C ARG A 163 2.47 -20.78 9.77
N ARG A 164 1.40 -21.05 10.52
CA ARG A 164 0.53 -19.99 11.03
C ARG A 164 1.27 -19.08 11.98
N GLY A 165 0.90 -17.81 11.94
CA GLY A 165 1.58 -16.76 12.69
C GLY A 165 2.90 -16.32 12.08
N THR A 166 3.40 -16.97 11.02
CA THR A 166 4.54 -16.44 10.27
C THR A 166 4.17 -15.09 9.67
N ILE A 167 5.05 -14.11 9.87
CA ILE A 167 4.97 -12.80 9.25
C ILE A 167 5.62 -12.90 7.87
N VAL A 168 4.83 -12.68 6.82
CA VAL A 168 5.32 -12.56 5.45
C VAL A 168 5.54 -11.08 5.15
N ILE A 169 6.78 -10.76 4.80
CA ILE A 169 7.19 -9.48 4.26
C ILE A 169 7.14 -9.62 2.74
N GLY A 170 6.14 -8.99 2.13
CA GLY A 170 5.89 -9.01 0.70
C GLY A 170 6.98 -8.26 -0.06
N ASP A 171 8.05 -8.94 -0.45
CA ASP A 171 9.11 -8.35 -1.29
C ASP A 171 8.59 -8.00 -2.70
N GLN A 172 7.53 -8.70 -3.10
CA GLN A 172 6.84 -8.51 -4.34
C GLN A 172 5.33 -8.71 -4.15
N VAL A 173 4.55 -7.90 -4.84
CA VAL A 173 3.09 -8.03 -4.89
C VAL A 173 2.66 -8.33 -6.33
N LEU A 174 1.86 -9.39 -6.48
CA LEU A 174 1.34 -9.92 -7.73
C LEU A 174 -0.19 -9.81 -7.75
N ALA A 175 -0.81 -9.86 -8.93
CA ALA A 175 -2.26 -9.93 -9.08
C ALA A 175 -2.67 -11.05 -10.04
N ASP A 176 -3.53 -11.95 -9.58
CA ASP A 176 -4.03 -13.08 -10.40
C ASP A 176 -4.96 -12.59 -11.53
N GLU A 177 -5.82 -11.62 -11.23
CA GLU A 177 -6.79 -11.03 -12.17
C GLU A 177 -6.15 -10.03 -13.16
N ALA A 178 -4.88 -9.67 -12.97
CA ALA A 178 -4.14 -8.79 -13.87
C ALA A 178 -2.76 -9.39 -14.19
N PRO A 179 -2.72 -10.41 -15.07
CA PRO A 179 -1.48 -11.05 -15.47
C PRO A 179 -0.44 -10.03 -15.94
N GLY A 180 0.78 -10.10 -15.36
CA GLY A 180 1.86 -9.16 -15.63
C GLY A 180 1.94 -7.97 -14.65
N PHE A 181 0.92 -7.75 -13.80
CA PHE A 181 1.08 -6.81 -12.69
C PHE A 181 2.08 -7.36 -11.67
N ARG A 182 3.14 -6.59 -11.44
CA ARG A 182 4.18 -6.88 -10.46
C ARG A 182 4.63 -5.57 -9.84
N TYR A 183 4.63 -5.52 -8.51
CA TYR A 183 5.16 -4.41 -7.75
C TYR A 183 6.31 -4.93 -6.89
N GLN A 184 7.49 -4.33 -7.01
CA GLN A 184 8.65 -4.65 -6.18
C GLN A 184 8.68 -3.70 -4.98
N SER A 185 8.66 -4.26 -3.78
CA SER A 185 8.77 -3.48 -2.56
C SER A 185 10.20 -2.94 -2.39
N PRO A 186 10.38 -1.70 -1.89
CA PRO A 186 11.72 -1.14 -1.69
C PRO A 186 12.57 -1.98 -0.71
N PRO A 187 13.85 -2.28 -1.04
CA PRO A 187 14.72 -3.10 -0.18
C PRO A 187 14.87 -2.53 1.24
N GLU A 188 14.99 -1.21 1.38
CA GLU A 188 15.16 -0.56 2.67
C GLU A 188 13.95 -0.78 3.58
N LEU A 189 12.75 -0.82 3.00
CA LEU A 189 11.52 -1.10 3.73
C LEU A 189 11.49 -2.56 4.18
N ILE A 190 11.84 -3.49 3.29
CA ILE A 190 11.92 -4.93 3.58
C ILE A 190 12.88 -5.18 4.75
N GLU A 191 14.11 -4.64 4.69
CA GLU A 191 15.12 -4.85 5.73
C GLU A 191 14.69 -4.29 7.08
N THR A 192 14.08 -3.11 7.10
CA THR A 192 13.65 -2.49 8.37
C THR A 192 12.56 -3.31 9.06
N TRP A 193 11.58 -3.81 8.29
CA TRP A 193 10.51 -4.65 8.84
C TRP A 193 11.01 -6.05 9.23
N TYR A 194 11.96 -6.60 8.49
CA TYR A 194 12.58 -7.88 8.81
C TYR A 194 13.37 -7.80 10.12
N ALA A 195 14.16 -6.74 10.31
CA ALA A 195 14.87 -6.49 11.55
C ALA A 195 13.91 -6.33 12.74
N ALA A 196 12.79 -5.62 12.56
CA ALA A 196 11.77 -5.46 13.59
C ALA A 196 11.11 -6.79 13.98
N ALA A 197 10.79 -7.66 13.02
CA ALA A 197 10.22 -8.98 13.29
C ALA A 197 11.24 -9.91 13.99
N ASN A 198 12.50 -9.90 13.56
CA ASN A 198 13.57 -10.70 14.17
C ASN A 198 13.86 -10.29 15.60
N ALA A 199 13.86 -8.98 15.91
CA ALA A 199 14.08 -8.49 17.27
C ALA A 199 12.99 -8.99 18.25
N GLU A 200 11.79 -9.22 17.75
CA GLU A 200 10.67 -9.80 18.50
C GLU A 200 10.68 -11.34 18.51
N HIS A 201 11.72 -11.97 17.93
CA HIS A 201 11.87 -13.43 17.78
C HIS A 201 10.65 -14.08 17.10
N LEU A 202 10.04 -13.38 16.16
CA LEU A 202 8.87 -13.86 15.43
C LEU A 202 9.29 -14.67 14.21
N PRO A 203 8.54 -15.73 13.84
CA PRO A 203 8.74 -16.39 12.57
C PRO A 203 8.47 -15.40 11.44
N VAL A 204 9.48 -15.13 10.61
CA VAL A 204 9.40 -14.18 9.51
C VAL A 204 9.87 -14.84 8.22
N HIS A 205 9.22 -14.51 7.12
CA HIS A 205 9.56 -14.98 5.78
C HIS A 205 9.48 -13.80 4.81
N ARG A 206 10.41 -13.72 3.86
CA ARG A 206 10.37 -12.75 2.76
C ARG A 206 9.93 -13.49 1.52
N GLY A 207 8.93 -12.96 0.82
CA GLY A 207 8.49 -13.57 -0.42
C GLY A 207 7.30 -12.87 -1.03
N SER A 208 6.92 -13.35 -2.21
CA SER A 208 5.87 -12.80 -3.05
C SER A 208 4.47 -13.06 -2.47
N VAL A 209 3.63 -12.03 -2.52
CA VAL A 209 2.22 -12.09 -2.15
C VAL A 209 1.37 -11.91 -3.40
N VAL A 210 0.48 -12.85 -3.70
CA VAL A 210 -0.47 -12.74 -4.80
C VAL A 210 -1.85 -12.34 -4.31
N THR A 211 -2.42 -11.33 -4.96
CA THR A 211 -3.80 -10.90 -4.71
C THR A 211 -4.77 -11.61 -5.64
N VAL A 212 -5.82 -12.18 -5.05
CA VAL A 212 -6.93 -12.86 -5.75
C VAL A 212 -8.26 -12.16 -5.47
N LYS A 213 -9.27 -12.42 -6.31
CA LYS A 213 -10.60 -11.84 -6.14
C LYS A 213 -11.44 -12.54 -5.05
N HIS A 214 -11.23 -13.84 -4.89
CA HIS A 214 -11.97 -14.68 -3.97
C HIS A 214 -11.00 -15.51 -3.14
N ALA A 215 -11.33 -15.73 -1.86
CA ALA A 215 -10.51 -16.53 -0.97
C ALA A 215 -10.32 -17.95 -1.52
N VAL A 216 -9.09 -18.46 -1.42
CA VAL A 216 -8.72 -19.80 -1.90
C VAL A 216 -8.74 -20.76 -0.71
N SER A 217 -9.76 -21.62 -0.67
CA SER A 217 -10.01 -22.52 0.45
C SER A 217 -9.42 -23.92 0.28
N ASP A 218 -9.28 -24.39 -0.95
CA ASP A 218 -8.87 -25.74 -1.28
C ASP A 218 -7.34 -25.87 -1.47
N PRO A 219 -6.68 -26.87 -0.85
CA PRO A 219 -5.23 -27.10 -1.01
C PRO A 219 -4.77 -27.31 -2.45
N ALA A 220 -5.54 -27.98 -3.30
CA ALA A 220 -5.16 -28.16 -4.70
C ALA A 220 -5.24 -26.84 -5.46
N CYS A 221 -6.26 -26.01 -5.19
CA CYS A 221 -6.32 -24.65 -5.72
C CYS A 221 -5.16 -23.77 -5.22
N LYS A 222 -4.75 -23.88 -3.95
CA LYS A 222 -3.58 -23.17 -3.40
C LYS A 222 -2.28 -23.61 -4.08
N MET A 223 -2.08 -24.92 -4.25
CA MET A 223 -0.92 -25.46 -4.94
C MET A 223 -0.87 -25.00 -6.40
N ALA A 224 -2.00 -25.04 -7.13
CA ALA A 224 -2.08 -24.54 -8.49
C ALA A 224 -1.85 -23.02 -8.57
N LEU A 225 -2.19 -22.26 -7.52
CA LEU A 225 -1.87 -20.84 -7.41
C LEU A 225 -0.38 -20.62 -7.19
N ALA A 226 0.23 -21.32 -6.23
CA ALA A 226 1.66 -21.27 -5.99
C ALA A 226 2.47 -21.58 -7.27
N GLN A 227 2.10 -22.65 -7.99
CA GLN A 227 2.80 -23.08 -9.20
C GLN A 227 2.72 -22.06 -10.35
N ARG A 228 1.60 -21.34 -10.49
CA ARG A 228 1.43 -20.38 -11.61
C ARG A 228 1.97 -19.00 -11.31
N THR A 229 2.05 -18.60 -10.04
CA THR A 229 2.50 -17.24 -9.65
C THR A 229 3.85 -17.20 -8.97
N ASP A 230 4.36 -18.35 -8.52
CA ASP A 230 5.54 -18.45 -7.66
C ASP A 230 5.37 -17.64 -6.36
N ALA A 231 4.12 -17.50 -5.89
CA ALA A 231 3.77 -16.77 -4.68
C ALA A 231 3.84 -17.65 -3.43
N CYS A 232 4.41 -17.11 -2.34
CA CYS A 232 4.44 -17.80 -1.05
C CYS A 232 3.16 -17.59 -0.23
N ALA A 233 2.42 -16.49 -0.46
CA ALA A 233 1.20 -16.17 0.26
C ALA A 233 0.12 -15.55 -0.65
N VAL A 234 -1.14 -15.69 -0.24
CA VAL A 234 -2.31 -15.19 -0.96
C VAL A 234 -3.15 -14.26 -0.08
N ASP A 235 -3.60 -13.15 -0.68
CA ASP A 235 -4.51 -12.20 -0.05
C ASP A 235 -5.56 -11.66 -1.05
N MET A 236 -6.35 -10.67 -0.64
CA MET A 236 -7.40 -10.10 -1.48
C MET A 236 -7.23 -8.58 -1.73
N GLU A 237 -6.17 -7.96 -1.21
CA GLU A 237 -6.05 -6.49 -1.18
C GLU A 237 -4.73 -5.91 -1.71
N SER A 238 -3.60 -6.57 -1.52
CA SER A 238 -2.26 -5.95 -1.63
C SER A 238 -2.00 -5.33 -3.00
N ALA A 239 -2.43 -5.97 -4.08
CA ALA A 239 -2.26 -5.45 -5.43
C ALA A 239 -2.97 -4.11 -5.64
N GLY A 240 -4.14 -3.90 -5.03
CA GLY A 240 -4.88 -2.64 -5.13
C GLY A 240 -4.17 -1.49 -4.42
N VAL A 241 -3.56 -1.77 -3.26
CA VAL A 241 -2.73 -0.81 -2.53
C VAL A 241 -1.46 -0.48 -3.32
N ALA A 242 -0.76 -1.52 -3.80
CA ALA A 242 0.46 -1.40 -4.58
C ALA A 242 0.25 -0.67 -5.91
N GLU A 243 -0.88 -0.87 -6.58
CA GLU A 243 -1.21 -0.18 -7.82
C GLU A 243 -1.38 1.33 -7.60
N VAL A 244 -2.09 1.72 -6.53
CA VAL A 244 -2.23 3.13 -6.16
C VAL A 244 -0.88 3.73 -5.79
N ALA A 245 -0.09 3.03 -4.98
CA ALA A 245 1.24 3.48 -4.58
C ALA A 245 2.16 3.70 -5.78
N ARG A 246 2.17 2.77 -6.75
CA ARG A 246 2.93 2.87 -8.00
C ARG A 246 2.50 4.07 -8.84
N LYS A 247 1.19 4.33 -8.96
CA LYS A 247 0.66 5.47 -9.74
C LYS A 247 1.04 6.81 -9.13
N ILE A 248 1.09 6.89 -7.79
CA ILE A 248 1.41 8.13 -7.06
C ILE A 248 2.92 8.30 -6.85
N GLY A 249 3.70 7.20 -6.92
CA GLY A 249 5.14 7.23 -6.72
C GLY A 249 5.56 7.21 -5.25
N ILE A 250 4.78 6.54 -4.38
CA ILE A 250 5.14 6.38 -2.96
C ILE A 250 5.55 4.92 -2.66
N PRO A 251 6.54 4.70 -1.78
CA PRO A 251 6.90 3.37 -1.27
C PRO A 251 5.70 2.57 -0.75
N CYS A 252 5.65 1.28 -1.09
CA CYS A 252 4.63 0.37 -0.60
C CYS A 252 5.22 -1.01 -0.29
N MET A 253 4.57 -1.74 0.62
CA MET A 253 4.87 -3.15 0.90
C MET A 253 3.62 -3.86 1.43
N ALA A 254 3.52 -5.17 1.21
CA ALA A 254 2.56 -6.01 1.92
C ALA A 254 3.20 -6.58 3.20
N LEU A 255 2.51 -6.45 4.34
CA LEU A 255 2.90 -7.10 5.59
C LEU A 255 1.76 -8.00 6.04
N ARG A 256 1.99 -9.31 5.97
CA ARG A 256 0.94 -10.31 6.14
C ARG A 256 1.25 -11.27 7.27
N ALA A 257 0.24 -11.74 7.99
CA ALA A 257 0.38 -12.87 8.89
C ALA A 257 -0.43 -14.06 8.39
N ILE A 258 0.22 -15.22 8.35
CA ILE A 258 -0.40 -16.46 7.88
C ILE A 258 -1.43 -16.95 8.88
N VAL A 259 -2.68 -17.09 8.45
CA VAL A 259 -3.79 -17.58 9.28
C VAL A 259 -4.20 -19.02 8.97
N ASP A 260 -3.90 -19.49 7.76
CA ASP A 260 -4.10 -20.86 7.29
C ASP A 260 -2.96 -21.28 6.35
N THR A 261 -2.62 -22.57 6.33
CA THR A 261 -1.46 -23.09 5.60
C THR A 261 -1.82 -23.62 4.21
N ALA A 262 -0.81 -23.97 3.41
CA ALA A 262 -0.99 -24.50 2.05
C ALA A 262 -1.82 -25.80 1.99
N THR A 263 -1.79 -26.61 3.05
CA THR A 263 -2.45 -27.92 3.11
C THR A 263 -3.79 -27.90 3.84
N GLU A 264 -4.18 -26.74 4.38
CA GLU A 264 -5.43 -26.60 5.12
C GLU A 264 -6.61 -26.27 4.22
N VAL A 265 -7.70 -27.01 4.44
CA VAL A 265 -9.02 -26.70 3.88
C VAL A 265 -9.70 -25.66 4.76
N LEU A 266 -10.04 -24.51 4.18
CA LEU A 266 -10.89 -23.53 4.85
C LEU A 266 -12.37 -23.89 4.63
N PRO A 267 -13.18 -24.00 5.70
CA PRO A 267 -14.60 -24.26 5.54
C PRO A 267 -15.25 -23.07 4.82
N MET A 268 -15.86 -23.32 3.66
CA MET A 268 -16.53 -22.30 2.83
C MET A 268 -17.52 -21.44 3.64
N VAL A 269 -18.21 -22.05 4.60
CA VAL A 269 -19.11 -21.34 5.53
C VAL A 269 -18.39 -20.21 6.27
N ALA A 270 -17.14 -20.39 6.69
CA ALA A 270 -16.38 -19.33 7.37
C ALA A 270 -16.05 -18.16 6.45
N LEU A 271 -15.93 -18.41 5.14
CA LEU A 271 -15.72 -17.38 4.13
C LEU A 271 -17.04 -16.67 3.78
N ASP A 272 -18.13 -17.43 3.66
CA ASP A 272 -19.45 -16.92 3.29
C ASP A 272 -20.13 -16.09 4.38
N VAL A 273 -19.83 -16.39 5.65
CA VAL A 273 -20.42 -15.70 6.81
C VAL A 273 -19.72 -14.36 7.09
N VAL A 274 -18.49 -14.17 6.62
CA VAL A 274 -17.75 -12.92 6.81
C VAL A 274 -18.15 -11.95 5.69
N ARG A 275 -18.93 -10.93 6.05
CA ARG A 275 -19.28 -9.85 5.14
C ARG A 275 -18.02 -9.07 4.73
N GLN A 276 -18.11 -8.34 3.62
CA GLN A 276 -17.02 -7.51 3.10
C GLN A 276 -16.49 -6.46 4.08
N ASP A 277 -17.24 -6.07 5.12
CA ASP A 277 -16.82 -5.15 6.18
C ASP A 277 -16.16 -5.85 7.39
N GLY A 278 -16.04 -7.18 7.34
CA GLY A 278 -15.53 -8.04 8.40
C GLY A 278 -16.54 -8.41 9.48
N VAL A 279 -17.82 -8.01 9.33
CA VAL A 279 -18.88 -8.40 10.25
C VAL A 279 -19.30 -9.85 9.97
N VAL A 280 -19.22 -10.68 11.00
CA VAL A 280 -19.65 -12.09 10.95
C VAL A 280 -21.16 -12.15 11.10
N GLU A 281 -21.86 -12.76 10.15
CA GLU A 281 -23.31 -12.98 10.23
C GLU A 281 -23.63 -14.10 11.23
N GLY A 282 -23.69 -13.75 12.51
CA GLY A 282 -23.81 -14.69 13.63
C GLY A 282 -24.97 -15.69 13.51
N ARG A 283 -26.11 -15.30 12.94
CA ARG A 283 -27.25 -16.23 12.72
C ARG A 283 -26.93 -17.33 11.70
N ARG A 284 -26.24 -16.99 10.61
CA ARG A 284 -25.81 -17.95 9.59
C ARG A 284 -24.67 -18.83 10.12
N LEU A 285 -23.75 -18.25 10.90
CA LEU A 285 -22.72 -19.02 11.60
C LEU A 285 -23.34 -20.04 12.54
N LEU A 286 -24.26 -19.60 13.41
CA LEU A 286 -24.96 -20.44 14.37
C LEU A 286 -25.72 -21.56 13.66
N GLY A 287 -26.44 -21.24 12.59
CA GLY A 287 -27.16 -22.24 11.79
C GLY A 287 -26.23 -23.28 11.16
N ALA A 288 -25.11 -22.86 10.59
CA ALA A 288 -24.14 -23.79 9.99
C ALA A 288 -23.40 -24.63 11.05
N CYS A 289 -23.06 -24.05 12.20
CA CYS A 289 -22.46 -24.81 13.30
C CYS A 289 -23.45 -25.76 13.99
N TRP A 290 -24.76 -25.47 13.94
CA TRP A 290 -25.81 -26.38 14.39
C TRP A 290 -25.88 -27.64 13.51
N GLN A 291 -25.68 -27.48 12.20
CA GLN A 291 -25.63 -28.58 11.24
C GLN A 291 -24.32 -29.39 11.30
N SER A 292 -23.26 -28.84 11.92
CA SER A 292 -21.97 -29.51 12.04
C SER A 292 -21.23 -29.07 13.31
N PRO A 293 -21.39 -29.77 14.44
CA PRO A 293 -20.76 -29.41 15.71
C PRO A 293 -19.23 -29.37 15.66
N ALA A 294 -18.60 -30.12 14.74
CA ALA A 294 -17.16 -30.06 14.49
C ALA A 294 -16.71 -28.70 13.94
N LEU A 295 -17.59 -27.95 13.27
CA LEU A 295 -17.32 -26.62 12.73
C LEU A 295 -17.06 -25.61 13.86
N TRP A 296 -17.71 -25.75 15.02
CA TRP A 296 -17.42 -24.91 16.19
C TRP A 296 -15.96 -24.97 16.61
N ARG A 297 -15.42 -26.18 16.70
CA ARG A 297 -14.01 -26.39 17.06
C ARG A 297 -13.08 -25.78 16.02
N HIS A 298 -13.40 -25.95 14.74
CA HIS A 298 -12.61 -25.40 13.65
C HIS A 298 -12.63 -23.87 13.62
N LEU A 299 -13.78 -23.24 13.87
CA LEU A 299 -13.92 -21.78 13.93
C LEU A 299 -13.23 -21.17 15.16
N LEU A 300 -13.36 -21.80 16.33
CA LEU A 300 -12.65 -21.37 17.54
C LEU A 300 -11.14 -21.44 17.33
N TRP A 301 -10.69 -22.52 16.67
CA TRP A 301 -9.29 -22.71 16.32
C TRP A 301 -8.81 -21.67 15.31
N LEU A 302 -9.55 -21.41 14.22
CA LEU A 302 -9.24 -20.34 13.26
C LEU A 302 -9.18 -18.97 13.97
N GLY A 303 -10.14 -18.70 14.86
CA GLY A 303 -10.19 -17.48 15.66
C GLY A 303 -8.97 -17.32 16.57
N TRP A 304 -8.51 -18.40 17.21
CA TRP A 304 -7.30 -18.41 18.02
C TRP A 304 -6.05 -18.10 17.19
N HIS A 305 -5.91 -18.74 16.02
CA HIS A 305 -4.77 -18.54 15.13
C HIS A 305 -4.76 -17.13 14.53
N ALA A 306 -5.92 -16.59 14.15
CA ALA A 306 -6.04 -15.19 13.75
C ALA A 306 -5.67 -14.23 14.88
N ALA A 307 -6.03 -14.53 16.13
CA ALA A 307 -5.64 -13.72 17.28
C ALA A 307 -4.12 -13.78 17.56
N MET A 308 -3.49 -14.94 17.34
CA MET A 308 -2.04 -15.10 17.44
C MET A 308 -1.30 -14.35 16.30
N ALA A 309 -1.74 -14.54 15.06
CA ALA A 309 -1.27 -13.81 13.88
C ALA A 309 -1.35 -12.28 14.08
N ARG A 310 -2.47 -11.80 14.63
CA ARG A 310 -2.65 -10.39 14.99
C ARG A 310 -1.63 -9.91 16.02
N ARG A 311 -1.35 -10.71 17.05
CA ARG A 311 -0.35 -10.35 18.08
C ARG A 311 1.04 -10.20 17.47
N HIS A 312 1.40 -11.05 16.51
CA HIS A 312 2.69 -10.95 15.83
C HIS A 312 2.76 -9.66 14.99
N LEU A 313 1.72 -9.37 14.19
CA LEU A 313 1.60 -8.12 13.43
C LEU A 313 1.69 -6.87 14.31
N ASP A 314 0.97 -6.85 15.43
CA ASP A 314 0.97 -5.73 16.38
C ASP A 314 2.33 -5.55 17.05
N ARG A 315 3.04 -6.64 17.39
CA ARG A 315 4.40 -6.59 17.94
C ARG A 315 5.40 -6.05 16.92
N THR A 316 5.37 -6.54 15.68
CA THR A 316 6.26 -6.05 14.62
C THR A 316 6.03 -4.55 14.37
N LEU A 317 4.78 -4.11 14.26
CA LEU A 317 4.46 -2.69 14.09
C LEU A 317 4.92 -1.86 15.30
N LYS A 318 4.63 -2.31 16.53
CA LYS A 318 5.07 -1.63 17.76
C LYS A 318 6.59 -1.48 17.78
N ARG A 319 7.33 -2.55 17.51
CA ARG A 319 8.79 -2.53 17.51
C ARG A 319 9.34 -1.56 16.46
N TRP A 320 8.77 -1.57 15.27
CA TRP A 320 9.15 -0.67 14.19
C TRP A 320 8.85 0.81 14.51
N VAL A 321 7.64 1.08 15.00
CA VAL A 321 7.18 2.44 15.40
C VAL A 321 8.00 3.00 16.57
N MET A 322 8.43 2.15 17.50
CA MET A 322 9.18 2.55 18.71
C MET A 322 10.71 2.49 18.55
N GLY A 323 11.22 1.71 17.60
CA GLY A 323 12.65 1.49 17.36
C GLY A 323 13.30 2.51 16.41
N GLY A 324 12.55 3.53 15.97
CA GLY A 324 12.91 4.39 14.85
C GLY A 324 12.65 3.66 13.52
N GLY A 325 11.97 4.34 12.59
CA GLY A 325 11.77 3.84 11.23
C GLY A 325 13.10 3.60 10.48
N PRO A 326 13.09 3.38 9.14
CA PRO A 326 14.27 2.99 8.37
C PRO A 326 15.49 3.81 8.76
N ALA A 327 16.55 3.09 9.12
CA ALA A 327 17.75 3.57 9.79
C ALA A 327 18.18 4.97 9.30
N GLY A 328 18.03 5.97 10.18
CA GLY A 328 18.32 7.34 9.80
C GLY A 328 18.53 8.33 10.95
N THR A 329 18.53 7.92 12.22
CA THR A 329 18.99 8.76 13.34
C THR A 329 19.28 7.86 14.53
N GLN A 330 20.37 7.10 14.47
CA GLN A 330 21.05 6.69 15.69
C GLN A 330 21.91 7.88 16.10
N GLU A 331 21.62 8.43 17.26
CA GLU A 331 22.41 9.43 17.96
C GLU A 331 23.88 9.01 17.95
N ARG A 332 24.71 9.70 17.15
CA ARG A 332 26.13 9.77 17.45
C ARG A 332 26.24 10.61 18.71
N GLY A 333 26.40 9.91 19.83
CA GLY A 333 26.63 10.48 21.13
C GLY A 333 27.74 11.54 21.05
N TRP A 334 27.46 12.68 21.65
CA TRP A 334 28.49 13.63 22.02
C TRP A 334 29.27 13.01 23.17
N ALA A 335 30.46 12.50 22.86
CA ALA A 335 31.56 12.34 23.79
C ALA A 335 32.68 13.29 23.33
#